data_AF-A0A3L6QZV8-F1
#
_entry.id   AF-A0A3L6QZV8-F1
#
_cell.length_a   1.000
_cell.length_b   1.000
_cell.length_c   1.000
_cell.angle_alpha   90.00
_cell.angle_beta   90.00
_cell.angle_gamma   90.00
#
_symmetry.space_group_name_H-M   'P 1'
#
loop_
_entity.id
_entity.type
_entity.pdbx_description
1 polymer ?
#
loop_
_entity_poly.entity_id
_entity_poly.type
_entity_poly.pdbx_seq_one_letter_code
_entity_poly.pdbx_strand_id
1 'polypeptide(L)'
;MAAAARQARPAAGAAALLALAVCLLPAVARAQLRVGFYDTTCPNAEALVRQAVAAAFARDAGIAAGLIRLHFHDCFVRGCDGSVLLTVNPGGGQTERDAAPNNPSLRGFDVIDAAKAAVERSCPRTVSCADIVAFAARDSISLTGSVSYQVPAGRRDGRVSNASETVDLPPPSSTAKNLTDLFAAKNLSVEDMVVLSGAHTVGRSFCNSFVGRVWNQTATPPAAIVDAGLSPSYAALLRALCPSNTTQATPITTAMDPGTPNVLDNNYYKLLPRGMGLFFSDNQLRVDPRMAALVGSFAANETLWKEKFAAAMVKMGRIQVQTGTCGEVRLNCSVVNPTSSSSSSIELPSSAPAVDEDAIATS
;
A
#
# COMPACT_ATOMS: atom_id res chain seq x y z
N MET A 1 17.60 4.03 71.68
CA MET A 1 17.51 2.78 70.89
C MET A 1 16.48 3.00 69.79
N ALA A 2 16.87 2.72 68.55
CA ALA A 2 16.21 3.17 67.33
C ALA A 2 14.83 2.52 67.10
N ALA A 3 13.86 3.33 66.67
CA ALA A 3 12.62 2.86 66.05
C ALA A 3 12.60 3.38 64.60
N ALA A 4 12.68 2.45 63.65
CA ALA A 4 12.61 2.74 62.23
C ALA A 4 11.14 3.00 61.82
N ALA A 5 10.84 4.23 61.40
CA ALA A 5 9.57 4.56 60.75
C ALA A 5 9.73 4.49 59.24
N ARG A 6 9.06 3.51 58.61
CA ARG A 6 8.90 3.42 57.15
C ARG A 6 8.02 4.56 56.66
N GLN A 7 8.56 5.46 55.85
CA GLN A 7 7.76 6.40 55.07
C GLN A 7 7.28 5.72 53.78
N ALA A 8 5.97 5.58 53.64
CA ALA A 8 5.33 5.14 52.40
C ALA A 8 5.35 6.29 51.38
N ARG A 9 5.81 6.01 50.15
CA ARG A 9 5.69 6.92 49.00
C ARG A 9 4.26 6.83 48.43
N PRO A 10 3.60 7.94 48.07
CA PRO A 10 2.35 7.86 47.33
C PRO A 10 2.64 7.42 45.89
N ALA A 11 1.81 6.48 45.40
CA ALA A 11 1.86 5.97 44.04
C ALA A 11 1.38 7.03 43.04
N ALA A 12 2.31 7.64 42.30
CA ALA A 12 1.99 8.38 41.08
C ALA A 12 1.91 7.39 39.92
N GLY A 13 0.74 6.80 39.70
CA GLY A 13 0.56 5.76 38.69
C GLY A 13 -0.90 5.45 38.41
N ALA A 14 -1.68 6.44 37.97
CA ALA A 14 -3.05 6.20 37.51
C ALA A 14 -3.57 7.16 36.44
N ALA A 15 -2.82 8.20 36.05
CA ALA A 15 -3.34 9.24 35.14
C ALA A 15 -2.98 9.03 33.64
N ALA A 16 -2.10 8.09 33.29
CA ALA A 16 -1.63 7.92 31.90
C ALA A 16 -2.40 6.85 31.07
N LEU A 17 -3.37 6.15 31.66
CA LEU A 17 -4.11 5.06 30.98
C LEU A 17 -5.48 5.47 30.44
N LEU A 18 -5.97 6.69 30.74
CA LEU A 18 -7.29 7.13 30.26
C LEU A 18 -7.32 7.63 28.82
N ALA A 19 -6.18 7.95 28.19
CA ALA A 19 -6.15 8.47 26.83
C ALA A 19 -6.25 7.37 25.75
N LEU A 20 -5.99 6.09 26.09
CA LEU A 20 -6.03 4.97 25.14
C LEU A 20 -7.41 4.26 25.08
N ALA A 21 -8.28 4.51 26.07
CA ALA A 21 -9.56 3.80 26.21
C ALA A 21 -10.75 4.46 25.49
N VAL A 22 -10.58 5.67 24.93
CA VAL A 22 -11.68 6.43 24.32
C VAL A 22 -12.16 5.83 22.99
N CYS A 23 -11.38 4.94 22.36
CA CYS A 23 -11.76 4.28 21.10
C CYS A 23 -12.66 3.04 21.26
N LEU A 24 -13.00 2.63 22.49
CA LEU A 24 -13.81 1.43 22.77
C LEU A 24 -15.27 1.73 23.15
N LEU A 25 -15.72 2.98 23.10
CA LEU A 25 -17.11 3.37 23.41
C LEU A 25 -17.98 3.44 22.14
N PRO A 26 -19.15 2.79 22.09
CA PRO A 26 -20.02 2.80 20.91
C PRO A 26 -20.98 3.99 20.98
N ALA A 27 -20.53 5.19 20.58
CA ALA A 27 -21.42 6.31 20.23
C ALA A 27 -20.67 7.40 19.44
N VAL A 28 -20.16 7.07 18.25
CA VAL A 28 -19.76 8.05 17.24
C VAL A 28 -20.25 7.51 15.91
N ALA A 29 -20.92 8.35 15.11
CA ALA A 29 -21.24 8.01 13.73
C ALA A 29 -19.97 7.50 13.05
N ARG A 30 -19.88 6.19 12.78
CA ARG A 30 -18.74 5.63 12.06
C ARG A 30 -18.73 6.32 10.70
N ALA A 31 -17.75 7.19 10.46
CA ALA A 31 -17.54 7.76 9.14
C ALA A 31 -17.12 6.61 8.22
N GLN A 32 -18.09 5.94 7.60
CA GLN A 32 -17.82 4.82 6.72
C GLN A 32 -17.28 5.34 5.38
N LEU A 33 -16.42 4.55 4.75
CA LEU A 33 -15.99 4.86 3.39
C LEU A 33 -17.20 4.92 2.47
N ARG A 34 -17.26 5.94 1.62
CA ARG A 34 -18.33 6.12 0.64
C ARG A 34 -17.78 6.60 -0.68
N VAL A 35 -18.44 6.20 -1.77
CA VAL A 35 -18.20 6.81 -3.07
C VAL A 35 -18.63 8.28 -2.98
N GLY A 36 -17.88 9.18 -3.62
CA GLY A 36 -18.17 10.61 -3.59
C GLY A 36 -17.90 11.25 -2.23
N PHE A 37 -17.02 10.69 -1.40
CA PHE A 37 -16.69 11.25 -0.08
C PHE A 37 -16.26 12.73 -0.17
N TYR A 38 -15.59 13.09 -1.27
CA TYR A 38 -15.05 14.43 -1.52
C TYR A 38 -15.92 15.30 -2.44
N ASP A 39 -17.13 14.88 -2.84
CA ASP A 39 -17.94 15.59 -3.84
C ASP A 39 -18.25 17.04 -3.47
N THR A 40 -18.30 17.36 -2.17
CA THR A 40 -18.52 18.72 -1.68
C THR A 40 -17.22 19.43 -1.30
N THR A 41 -16.27 18.73 -0.68
CA THR A 41 -15.08 19.34 -0.07
C THR A 41 -13.90 19.44 -1.03
N CYS A 42 -13.82 18.54 -2.01
CA CYS A 42 -12.84 18.59 -3.09
C CYS A 42 -13.40 17.90 -4.36
N PRO A 43 -14.32 18.56 -5.09
CA PRO A 43 -15.03 17.93 -6.22
C PRO A 43 -14.10 17.41 -7.32
N ASN A 44 -12.92 18.01 -7.47
CA ASN A 44 -11.93 17.64 -8.48
C ASN A 44 -10.88 16.60 -8.00
N ALA A 45 -10.99 16.07 -6.77
CA ALA A 45 -9.97 15.21 -6.18
C ALA A 45 -9.59 14.02 -7.08
N GLU A 46 -10.56 13.18 -7.46
CA GLU A 46 -10.31 12.00 -8.29
C GLU A 46 -9.79 12.37 -9.69
N ALA A 47 -10.25 13.49 -10.26
CA ALA A 47 -9.81 13.96 -11.56
C ALA A 47 -8.34 14.40 -11.55
N LEU A 48 -7.91 15.10 -10.50
CA LEU A 48 -6.52 15.55 -10.32
C LEU A 48 -5.58 14.36 -10.14
N VAL A 49 -5.98 13.34 -9.36
CA VAL A 49 -5.20 12.10 -9.22
C VAL A 49 -5.09 11.39 -10.57
N ARG A 50 -6.19 11.24 -11.30
CA ARG A 50 -6.19 10.61 -12.63
C ARG A 50 -5.26 11.32 -13.61
N GLN A 51 -5.24 12.66 -13.60
CA GLN A 51 -4.36 13.44 -14.47
C GLN A 51 -2.88 13.19 -14.14
N ALA A 52 -2.51 13.15 -12.85
CA ALA A 52 -1.14 12.85 -12.44
C ALA A 52 -0.72 11.43 -12.87
N VAL A 53 -1.60 10.43 -12.69
CA VAL A 53 -1.36 9.05 -13.11
C VAL A 53 -1.26 8.94 -14.63
N ALA A 54 -2.17 9.54 -15.39
CA ALA A 54 -2.14 9.52 -16.85
C ALA A 54 -0.88 10.18 -17.40
N ALA A 55 -0.44 11.30 -16.82
CA ALA A 55 0.80 11.96 -17.22
C ALA A 55 2.04 11.12 -16.93
N ALA A 56 2.06 10.38 -15.81
CA ALA A 56 3.14 9.45 -15.51
C ALA A 56 3.11 8.22 -16.44
N PHE A 57 1.93 7.66 -16.69
CA PHE A 57 1.73 6.51 -17.57
C PHE A 57 2.15 6.79 -19.01
N ALA A 58 1.88 8.00 -19.51
CA ALA A 58 2.34 8.43 -20.84
C ALA A 58 3.88 8.45 -20.97
N ARG A 59 4.62 8.57 -19.86
CA ARG A 59 6.10 8.53 -19.84
C ARG A 59 6.63 7.11 -19.62
N ASP A 60 6.02 6.37 -18.70
CA ASP A 60 6.35 4.97 -18.40
C ASP A 60 5.05 4.19 -18.15
N ALA A 61 4.63 3.38 -19.12
CA ALA A 61 3.44 2.55 -19.01
C ALA A 61 3.51 1.56 -17.83
N GLY A 62 4.72 1.18 -17.40
CA GLY A 62 4.92 0.29 -16.28
C GLY A 62 4.50 0.89 -14.93
N ILE A 63 4.35 2.22 -14.84
CA ILE A 63 3.97 2.88 -13.58
C ILE A 63 2.60 2.41 -13.07
N ALA A 64 1.70 2.01 -13.98
CA ALA A 64 0.39 1.50 -13.62
C ALA A 64 0.49 0.24 -12.73
N ALA A 65 1.31 -0.73 -13.13
CA ALA A 65 1.57 -1.93 -12.32
C ALA A 65 2.22 -1.58 -10.96
N GLY A 66 3.11 -0.57 -10.96
CA GLY A 66 3.72 -0.06 -9.73
C GLY A 66 2.70 0.49 -8.72
N LEU A 67 1.76 1.31 -9.20
CA LEU A 67 0.72 1.91 -8.37
C LEU A 67 -0.33 0.91 -7.87
N ILE A 68 -0.69 -0.08 -8.69
CA ILE A 68 -1.55 -1.20 -8.27
C ILE A 68 -0.87 -1.96 -7.13
N ARG A 69 0.41 -2.30 -7.28
CA ARG A 69 1.20 -2.98 -6.25
C ARG A 69 1.37 -2.13 -5.01
N LEU A 70 1.59 -0.82 -5.16
CA LEU A 70 1.70 0.10 -4.02
C LEU A 70 0.43 0.08 -3.15
N HIS A 71 -0.75 0.08 -3.77
CA HIS A 71 -2.01 -0.02 -3.03
C HIS A 71 -2.19 -1.38 -2.34
N PHE A 72 -1.79 -2.48 -2.98
CA PHE A 72 -1.77 -3.80 -2.35
C PHE A 72 -0.86 -3.82 -1.12
N HIS A 73 0.36 -3.29 -1.24
CA HIS A 73 1.34 -3.25 -0.15
C HIS A 73 0.88 -2.37 1.00
N ASP A 74 0.25 -1.22 0.70
CA ASP A 74 -0.41 -0.38 1.70
C ASP A 74 -1.46 -1.17 2.47
N CYS A 75 -2.45 -1.72 1.77
CA CYS A 75 -3.57 -2.41 2.41
C CYS A 75 -3.19 -3.65 3.22
N PHE A 76 -2.08 -4.31 2.90
CA PHE A 76 -1.66 -5.53 3.58
C PHE A 76 -0.84 -5.26 4.85
N VAL A 77 -0.30 -4.06 5.05
CA VAL A 77 0.44 -3.71 6.28
C VAL A 77 -0.33 -2.61 7.01
N ARG A 78 -0.81 -2.88 8.23
CA ARG A 78 -1.66 -1.96 9.02
C ARG A 78 -2.99 -1.50 8.37
N GLY A 79 -3.31 -1.96 7.16
CA GLY A 79 -4.52 -1.56 6.44
C GLY A 79 -4.23 -0.43 5.46
N CYS A 80 -5.23 -0.03 4.68
CA CYS A 80 -5.02 1.01 3.67
C CYS A 80 -4.99 2.41 4.33
N ASP A 81 -3.86 2.76 4.95
CA ASP A 81 -3.67 3.99 5.72
C ASP A 81 -2.49 4.83 5.23
N GLY A 82 -1.87 4.47 4.10
CA GLY A 82 -0.73 5.17 3.53
C GLY A 82 0.57 5.00 4.33
N SER A 83 0.67 4.07 5.28
CA SER A 83 1.90 3.83 6.06
C SER A 83 3.09 3.56 5.14
N VAL A 84 2.89 2.78 4.07
CA VAL A 84 3.92 2.45 3.07
C VAL A 84 4.55 3.69 2.41
N LEU A 85 3.89 4.85 2.48
CA LEU A 85 4.39 6.09 1.92
C LEU A 85 5.37 6.80 2.85
N LEU A 86 5.49 6.46 4.13
CA LEU A 86 6.42 7.15 5.02
C LEU A 86 7.88 6.82 4.68
N THR A 87 8.74 7.84 4.70
CA THR A 87 10.20 7.68 4.59
C THR A 87 10.90 7.79 5.94
N VAL A 88 10.18 8.24 6.97
CA VAL A 88 10.68 8.40 8.34
C VAL A 88 9.59 8.07 9.35
N ASN A 89 10.00 7.45 10.45
CA ASN A 89 9.15 7.25 11.62
C ASN A 89 9.49 8.28 12.71
N PRO A 90 8.48 8.91 13.33
CA PRO A 90 8.72 9.77 14.50
C PRO A 90 9.43 9.06 15.65
N GLY A 91 9.19 7.75 15.81
CA GLY A 91 9.82 6.91 16.84
C GLY A 91 11.17 6.32 16.44
N GLY A 92 11.70 6.61 15.25
CA GLY A 92 12.90 5.98 14.69
C GLY A 92 12.65 4.58 14.11
N GLY A 93 13.72 3.95 13.62
CA GLY A 93 13.67 2.63 12.95
C GLY A 93 13.43 2.71 11.43
N GLN A 94 13.51 1.55 10.77
CA GLN A 94 13.29 1.41 9.32
C GLN A 94 11.80 1.44 8.98
N THR A 95 11.45 2.12 7.91
CA THR A 95 10.08 2.18 7.39
C THR A 95 9.77 0.95 6.54
N GLU A 96 8.50 0.75 6.18
CA GLU A 96 8.14 -0.26 5.21
C GLU A 96 8.85 -0.07 3.87
N ARG A 97 9.15 1.17 3.46
CA ARG A 97 9.89 1.43 2.21
C ARG A 97 11.25 0.77 2.19
N ASP A 98 11.89 0.63 3.34
CA ASP A 98 13.22 0.06 3.50
C ASP A 98 13.22 -1.48 3.54
N ALA A 99 12.05 -2.10 3.68
CA ALA A 99 11.90 -3.53 3.83
C ALA A 99 12.24 -4.30 2.54
N ALA A 100 12.71 -5.54 2.68
CA ALA A 100 13.07 -6.41 1.57
C ALA A 100 12.01 -6.54 0.44
N PRO A 101 10.70 -6.69 0.72
CA PRO A 101 9.70 -6.74 -0.36
C PRO A 101 9.50 -5.41 -1.08
N ASN A 102 10.00 -4.29 -0.55
CA ASN A 102 9.72 -2.93 -1.02
C ASN A 102 10.95 -2.21 -1.59
N ASN A 103 12.15 -2.46 -1.06
CA ASN A 103 13.38 -1.82 -1.52
C ASN A 103 14.20 -2.76 -2.43
N PRO A 104 14.52 -2.38 -3.68
CA PRO A 104 14.14 -1.17 -4.43
C PRO A 104 12.91 -1.40 -5.34
N SER A 105 12.02 -2.33 -4.99
CA SER A 105 11.01 -2.87 -5.91
C SER A 105 9.70 -2.07 -6.01
N LEU A 106 9.26 -1.41 -4.92
CA LEU A 106 8.11 -0.52 -4.95
C LEU A 106 8.47 0.77 -5.67
N ARG A 107 7.52 1.30 -6.45
CA ARG A 107 7.70 2.50 -7.27
C ARG A 107 6.38 3.23 -7.47
N GLY A 108 6.46 4.48 -7.93
CA GLY A 108 5.31 5.37 -8.12
C GLY A 108 5.07 6.33 -6.95
N PHE A 109 5.97 6.37 -5.97
CA PHE A 109 5.92 7.35 -4.88
C PHE A 109 5.92 8.80 -5.40
N ASP A 110 6.70 9.09 -6.44
CA ASP A 110 6.75 10.39 -7.13
C ASP A 110 5.42 10.77 -7.79
N VAL A 111 4.67 9.79 -8.30
CA VAL A 111 3.33 10.00 -8.86
C VAL A 111 2.32 10.34 -7.76
N ILE A 112 2.41 9.65 -6.62
CA ILE A 112 1.59 9.96 -5.44
C ILE A 112 1.90 11.37 -4.91
N ASP A 113 3.17 11.75 -4.84
CA ASP A 113 3.59 13.09 -4.43
C ASP A 113 3.10 14.17 -5.41
N ALA A 114 3.18 13.92 -6.73
CA ALA A 114 2.67 14.83 -7.75
C ALA A 114 1.14 14.99 -7.67
N ALA A 115 0.41 13.87 -7.48
CA ALA A 115 -1.03 13.88 -7.28
C ALA A 115 -1.40 14.65 -6.01
N LYS A 116 -0.70 14.40 -4.90
CA LYS A 116 -0.89 15.10 -3.63
C LYS A 116 -0.67 16.60 -3.77
N ALA A 117 0.41 17.01 -4.44
CA ALA A 117 0.68 18.43 -4.67
C ALA A 117 -0.38 19.11 -5.55
N ALA A 118 -0.95 18.40 -6.54
CA ALA A 118 -2.06 18.93 -7.34
C ALA A 118 -3.35 19.08 -6.50
N VAL A 119 -3.65 18.07 -5.68
CA VAL A 119 -4.83 18.05 -4.82
C VAL A 119 -4.74 19.10 -3.72
N GLU A 120 -3.60 19.24 -3.03
CA GLU A 120 -3.42 20.25 -1.98
C GLU A 120 -3.52 21.69 -2.51
N ARG A 121 -3.10 21.94 -3.75
CA ARG A 121 -3.30 23.25 -4.40
C ARG A 121 -4.78 23.55 -4.66
N SER A 122 -5.60 22.53 -4.90
CA SER A 122 -7.02 22.69 -5.18
C SER A 122 -7.90 22.68 -3.94
N CYS A 123 -7.57 21.86 -2.95
CA CYS A 123 -8.36 21.64 -1.75
C CYS A 123 -7.43 21.33 -0.56
N PRO A 124 -6.84 22.36 0.06
CA PRO A 124 -5.88 22.19 1.13
C PRO A 124 -6.40 21.31 2.27
N ARG A 125 -5.54 20.43 2.80
CA ARG A 125 -5.78 19.60 4.00
C ARG A 125 -7.05 18.73 3.94
N THR A 126 -7.50 18.37 2.74
CA THR A 126 -8.80 17.70 2.57
C THR A 126 -8.67 16.22 2.23
N VAL A 127 -7.81 15.86 1.26
CA VAL A 127 -7.73 14.48 0.73
C VAL A 127 -6.53 13.76 1.32
N SER A 128 -6.74 12.57 1.89
CA SER A 128 -5.67 11.76 2.49
C SER A 128 -4.76 11.14 1.42
N CYS A 129 -3.53 10.84 1.80
CA CYS A 129 -2.61 10.10 0.91
C CYS A 129 -3.09 8.67 0.67
N ALA A 130 -3.69 8.03 1.68
CA ALA A 130 -4.32 6.72 1.55
C ALA A 130 -5.40 6.67 0.44
N ASP A 131 -6.26 7.69 0.36
CA ASP A 131 -7.26 7.77 -0.71
C ASP A 131 -6.62 8.09 -2.07
N ILE A 132 -5.55 8.90 -2.13
CA ILE A 132 -4.80 9.14 -3.37
C ILE A 132 -4.20 7.83 -3.91
N VAL A 133 -3.63 6.97 -3.07
CA VAL A 133 -3.11 5.66 -3.48
C VAL A 133 -4.23 4.78 -4.04
N ALA A 134 -5.39 4.73 -3.38
CA ALA A 134 -6.54 3.94 -3.84
C ALA A 134 -7.09 4.44 -5.20
N PHE A 135 -7.21 5.77 -5.38
CA PHE A 135 -7.60 6.36 -6.67
C PHE A 135 -6.56 6.08 -7.75
N ALA A 136 -5.27 6.22 -7.43
CA ALA A 136 -4.19 5.99 -8.38
C ALA A 136 -4.14 4.54 -8.88
N ALA A 137 -4.39 3.57 -8.01
CA ALA A 137 -4.54 2.17 -8.41
C ALA A 137 -5.72 1.96 -9.35
N ARG A 138 -6.90 2.54 -9.06
CA ARG A 138 -8.08 2.48 -9.94
C ARG A 138 -7.79 3.08 -11.31
N ASP A 139 -7.18 4.27 -11.35
CA ASP A 139 -6.86 4.94 -12.61
C ASP A 139 -5.82 4.15 -13.42
N SER A 140 -4.86 3.51 -12.75
CA SER A 140 -3.89 2.60 -13.39
C SER A 140 -4.55 1.37 -14.02
N ILE A 141 -5.53 0.78 -13.34
CA ILE A 141 -6.34 -0.35 -13.83
C ILE A 141 -7.19 0.07 -15.03
N SER A 142 -7.75 1.28 -15.00
CA SER A 142 -8.53 1.83 -16.11
C SER A 142 -7.66 2.05 -17.35
N LEU A 143 -6.46 2.61 -17.20
CA LEU A 143 -5.52 2.87 -18.30
C LEU A 143 -4.98 1.59 -18.95
N THR A 144 -4.76 0.53 -18.17
CA THR A 144 -4.15 -0.72 -18.66
C THR A 144 -5.15 -1.78 -19.08
N GLY A 145 -6.34 -1.82 -18.48
CA GLY A 145 -7.32 -2.89 -18.70
C GLY A 145 -8.70 -2.44 -19.17
N SER A 146 -8.92 -1.12 -19.29
CA SER A 146 -10.25 -0.54 -19.54
C SER A 146 -11.29 -0.98 -18.50
N VAL A 147 -10.86 -1.30 -17.28
CA VAL A 147 -11.74 -1.64 -16.16
C VAL A 147 -11.94 -0.39 -15.32
N SER A 148 -13.20 0.00 -15.11
CA SER A 148 -13.55 1.13 -14.27
C SER A 148 -14.39 0.66 -13.09
N TYR A 149 -14.12 1.23 -11.93
CA TYR A 149 -14.92 1.03 -10.72
C TYR A 149 -14.86 2.28 -9.85
N GLN A 150 -15.90 2.45 -9.03
CA GLN A 150 -15.97 3.53 -8.06
C GLN A 150 -15.17 3.14 -6.81
N VAL A 151 -14.41 4.08 -6.27
CA VAL A 151 -13.56 3.86 -5.10
C VAL A 151 -14.24 4.51 -3.90
N PRO A 152 -14.69 3.74 -2.89
CA PRO A 152 -15.11 4.32 -1.62
C PRO A 152 -13.92 5.01 -0.96
N ALA A 153 -14.08 6.28 -0.57
CA ALA A 153 -13.05 7.12 0.03
C ALA A 153 -13.48 7.62 1.42
N GLY A 154 -12.59 8.36 2.09
CA GLY A 154 -12.70 8.75 3.49
C GLY A 154 -11.66 8.06 4.39
N ARG A 155 -10.63 7.44 3.81
CA ARG A 155 -9.49 6.88 4.56
C ARG A 155 -8.70 8.01 5.19
N ARG A 156 -8.02 7.72 6.29
CA ARG A 156 -7.09 8.63 6.95
C ARG A 156 -5.70 8.04 6.99
N ASP A 157 -4.73 8.94 7.06
CA ASP A 157 -3.32 8.61 7.00
C ASP A 157 -2.82 8.14 8.37
N GLY A 158 -2.21 6.95 8.38
CA GLY A 158 -1.49 6.40 9.51
C GLY A 158 -0.22 7.20 9.84
N ARG A 159 0.27 7.02 11.07
CA ARG A 159 1.44 7.75 11.61
C ARG A 159 2.64 6.84 11.91
N VAL A 160 2.55 5.56 11.54
CA VAL A 160 3.55 4.53 11.85
C VAL A 160 3.78 3.70 10.59
N SER A 161 5.04 3.45 10.25
CA SER A 161 5.42 2.50 9.20
C SER A 161 6.59 1.66 9.68
N ASN A 162 6.52 0.34 9.64
CA ASN A 162 7.60 -0.48 10.21
C ASN A 162 8.00 -1.61 9.28
N ALA A 163 9.30 -1.68 8.95
CA ALA A 163 9.85 -2.71 8.09
C ALA A 163 9.52 -4.13 8.57
N SER A 164 9.50 -4.38 9.88
CA SER A 164 9.23 -5.72 10.42
C SER A 164 7.79 -6.20 10.20
N GLU A 165 6.85 -5.30 9.92
CA GLU A 165 5.44 -5.63 9.72
C GLU A 165 5.14 -6.05 8.27
N THR A 166 6.13 -5.89 7.37
CA THR A 166 6.05 -6.41 5.99
C THR A 166 6.06 -7.93 5.90
N VAL A 167 6.19 -8.65 7.04
CA VAL A 167 5.92 -10.09 7.13
C VAL A 167 4.49 -10.47 6.76
N ASP A 168 3.56 -9.51 6.81
CA ASP A 168 2.18 -9.66 6.36
C ASP A 168 2.07 -9.73 4.82
N LEU A 169 3.13 -9.37 4.08
CA LEU A 169 3.18 -9.45 2.62
C LEU A 169 3.55 -10.87 2.17
N PRO A 170 2.75 -11.49 1.30
CA PRO A 170 3.07 -12.81 0.76
C PRO A 170 4.34 -12.80 -0.10
N PRO A 171 5.37 -13.63 0.20
CA PRO A 171 6.54 -13.76 -0.67
C PRO A 171 6.21 -14.54 -1.95
N PRO A 172 6.97 -14.34 -3.05
CA PRO A 172 6.78 -15.05 -4.33
C PRO A 172 7.06 -16.56 -4.25
N SER A 173 7.67 -17.01 -3.15
CA SER A 173 7.93 -18.42 -2.80
C SER A 173 6.82 -19.05 -1.94
N SER A 174 5.71 -18.36 -1.70
CA SER A 174 4.62 -18.87 -0.86
C SER A 174 3.96 -20.12 -1.42
N THR A 175 3.61 -21.06 -0.53
CA THR A 175 2.73 -22.19 -0.84
C THR A 175 1.26 -21.76 -0.96
N ALA A 176 0.41 -22.59 -1.57
CA ALA A 176 -1.03 -22.34 -1.65
C ALA A 176 -1.65 -22.06 -0.26
N LYS A 177 -1.26 -22.85 0.75
CA LYS A 177 -1.75 -22.67 2.13
C LYS A 177 -1.34 -21.31 2.71
N ASN A 178 -0.06 -20.95 2.57
CA ASN A 178 0.44 -19.68 3.10
C ASN A 178 -0.26 -18.48 2.45
N LEU A 179 -0.46 -18.53 1.12
CA LEU A 179 -1.24 -17.53 0.40
C LEU A 179 -2.66 -17.40 0.96
N THR A 180 -3.37 -18.51 1.17
CA THR A 180 -4.73 -18.47 1.71
C THR A 180 -4.78 -17.97 3.15
N ASP A 181 -3.82 -18.35 3.99
CA ASP A 181 -3.78 -17.92 5.39
C ASP A 181 -3.55 -16.40 5.48
N LEU A 182 -2.59 -15.86 4.72
CA LEU A 182 -2.28 -14.42 4.70
C LEU A 182 -3.45 -13.58 4.15
N PHE A 183 -4.11 -14.02 3.09
CA PHE A 183 -5.28 -13.32 2.55
C PHE A 183 -6.48 -13.42 3.52
N ALA A 184 -6.70 -14.58 4.14
CA ALA A 184 -7.75 -14.75 5.14
C ALA A 184 -7.55 -13.85 6.37
N ALA A 185 -6.29 -13.64 6.81
CA ALA A 185 -5.96 -12.69 7.87
C ALA A 185 -6.33 -11.23 7.53
N LYS A 186 -6.51 -10.93 6.24
CA LYS A 186 -7.00 -9.64 5.73
C LYS A 186 -8.48 -9.68 5.32
N ASN A 187 -9.23 -10.70 5.74
CA ASN A 187 -10.63 -10.94 5.40
C ASN A 187 -10.89 -11.09 3.89
N LEU A 188 -9.90 -11.54 3.13
CA LEU A 188 -10.01 -11.89 1.73
C LEU A 188 -10.14 -13.42 1.58
N SER A 189 -11.07 -13.85 0.74
CA SER A 189 -11.36 -15.25 0.47
C SER A 189 -10.31 -15.87 -0.47
N VAL A 190 -10.38 -17.20 -0.64
CA VAL A 190 -9.57 -17.89 -1.66
C VAL A 190 -9.87 -17.35 -3.06
N GLU A 191 -11.14 -17.01 -3.36
CA GLU A 191 -11.50 -16.40 -4.64
C GLU A 191 -10.84 -15.02 -4.80
N ASP A 192 -10.92 -14.17 -3.77
CA ASP A 192 -10.27 -12.85 -3.80
C ASP A 192 -8.76 -12.97 -4.05
N MET A 193 -8.10 -13.94 -3.42
CA MET A 193 -6.67 -14.20 -3.61
C MET A 193 -6.34 -14.59 -5.07
N VAL A 194 -7.09 -15.53 -5.65
CA VAL A 194 -6.88 -15.97 -7.04
C VAL A 194 -7.19 -14.84 -8.03
N VAL A 195 -8.24 -14.07 -7.77
CA VAL A 195 -8.64 -12.91 -8.58
C VAL A 195 -7.56 -11.82 -8.54
N LEU A 196 -7.09 -11.44 -7.36
CA LEU A 196 -6.08 -10.37 -7.19
C LEU A 196 -4.71 -10.78 -7.71
N SER A 197 -4.38 -12.08 -7.71
CA SER A 197 -3.17 -12.60 -8.37
C SER A 197 -3.13 -12.27 -9.87
N GLY A 198 -4.29 -12.05 -10.51
CA GLY A 198 -4.39 -11.58 -11.89
C GLY A 198 -3.73 -10.23 -12.16
N ALA A 199 -3.43 -9.44 -11.11
CA ALA A 199 -2.62 -8.23 -11.27
C ALA A 199 -1.22 -8.51 -11.84
N HIS A 200 -0.70 -9.75 -11.72
CA HIS A 200 0.56 -10.19 -12.32
C HIS A 200 0.52 -10.27 -13.86
N THR A 201 -0.64 -10.03 -14.50
CA THR A 201 -0.75 -9.91 -15.96
C THR A 201 -0.06 -8.64 -16.50
N VAL A 202 0.20 -7.64 -15.65
CA VAL A 202 0.92 -6.40 -16.03
C VAL A 202 2.16 -6.18 -15.17
N GLY A 203 3.16 -5.53 -15.76
CA GLY A 203 4.36 -5.09 -15.06
C GLY A 203 5.50 -6.10 -15.10
N ARG A 204 6.46 -5.90 -14.19
CA ARG A 204 7.77 -6.55 -14.22
C ARG A 204 8.17 -7.03 -12.84
N SER A 205 9.05 -8.02 -12.82
CA SER A 205 9.68 -8.51 -11.61
C SER A 205 11.20 -8.54 -11.73
N PHE A 206 11.88 -8.29 -10.62
CA PHE A 206 13.31 -8.51 -10.51
C PHE A 206 13.63 -10.00 -10.57
N CYS A 207 14.74 -10.36 -11.23
CA CYS A 207 15.18 -11.74 -11.35
C CYS A 207 15.29 -12.47 -9.99
N ASN A 208 15.70 -11.76 -8.93
CA ASN A 208 15.86 -12.32 -7.59
C ASN A 208 14.58 -12.97 -7.04
N SER A 209 13.41 -12.55 -7.52
CA SER A 209 12.10 -13.00 -7.02
C SER A 209 11.72 -14.39 -7.52
N PHE A 210 12.40 -14.89 -8.56
CA PHE A 210 12.12 -16.21 -9.15
C PHE A 210 13.39 -16.98 -9.58
N VAL A 211 14.60 -16.42 -9.40
CA VAL A 211 15.86 -17.05 -9.84
C VAL A 211 16.04 -18.46 -9.28
N GLY A 212 15.62 -18.70 -8.04
CA GLY A 212 15.67 -20.02 -7.39
C GLY A 212 14.80 -21.09 -8.06
N ARG A 213 13.98 -20.72 -9.04
CA ARG A 213 13.17 -21.65 -9.85
C ARG A 213 13.90 -22.17 -11.08
N VAL A 214 14.96 -21.49 -11.49
CA VAL A 214 15.69 -21.77 -12.74
C VAL A 214 17.19 -21.98 -12.54
N TRP A 215 17.73 -21.53 -11.40
CA TRP A 215 19.10 -21.78 -10.97
C TRP A 215 19.13 -22.32 -9.54
N ASN A 216 19.83 -23.43 -9.35
CA ASN A 216 20.32 -23.80 -8.03
C ASN A 216 21.60 -23.01 -7.75
N GLN A 217 21.45 -21.86 -7.07
CA GLN A 217 22.56 -20.95 -6.75
C GLN A 217 23.45 -21.46 -5.60
N THR A 218 23.05 -22.52 -4.88
CA THR A 218 23.87 -23.13 -3.82
C THR A 218 24.82 -24.21 -4.35
N ALA A 219 24.61 -24.68 -5.59
CA ALA A 219 25.53 -25.60 -6.26
C ALA A 219 26.84 -24.89 -6.67
N THR A 220 27.95 -25.62 -6.72
CA THR A 220 29.26 -25.11 -7.13
C THR A 220 29.79 -25.92 -8.33
N PRO A 221 29.79 -25.37 -9.56
CA PRO A 221 29.21 -24.08 -9.97
C PRO A 221 27.67 -24.08 -9.93
N PRO A 222 26.99 -22.91 -9.96
CA PRO A 222 25.54 -22.83 -10.02
C PRO A 222 24.96 -23.67 -11.15
N ALA A 223 23.94 -24.48 -10.84
CA ALA A 223 23.39 -25.47 -11.76
C ALA A 223 22.03 -25.04 -12.29
N ALA A 224 21.79 -25.25 -13.60
CA ALA A 224 20.49 -25.02 -14.19
C ALA A 224 19.47 -26.02 -13.64
N ILE A 225 18.28 -25.55 -13.30
CA ILE A 225 17.18 -26.37 -12.83
C ILE A 225 15.87 -25.97 -13.51
N VAL A 226 14.85 -26.81 -13.37
CA VAL A 226 13.47 -26.49 -13.73
C VAL A 226 12.60 -26.86 -12.53
N ASP A 227 12.09 -25.84 -11.84
CA ASP A 227 11.17 -26.02 -10.72
C ASP A 227 9.88 -26.73 -11.14
N ALA A 228 9.26 -27.45 -10.20
CA ALA A 228 8.05 -28.21 -10.44
C ALA A 228 6.92 -27.32 -10.97
N GLY A 229 6.30 -27.76 -12.07
CA GLY A 229 5.22 -27.03 -12.73
C GLY A 229 5.66 -25.83 -13.58
N LEU A 230 6.97 -25.58 -13.75
CA LEU A 230 7.51 -24.61 -14.71
C LEU A 230 7.77 -25.30 -16.05
N SER A 231 7.40 -24.66 -17.16
CA SER A 231 7.71 -25.17 -18.50
C SER A 231 9.23 -25.17 -18.74
N PRO A 232 9.83 -26.26 -19.25
CA PRO A 232 11.27 -26.30 -19.55
C PRO A 232 11.72 -25.23 -20.56
N SER A 233 10.90 -24.93 -21.57
CA SER A 233 11.23 -23.87 -22.55
C SER A 233 11.14 -22.48 -21.92
N TYR A 234 10.18 -22.26 -21.03
CA TYR A 234 10.08 -20.99 -20.30
C TYR A 234 11.23 -20.84 -19.30
N ALA A 235 11.60 -21.90 -18.59
CA ALA A 235 12.79 -21.91 -17.73
C ALA A 235 14.08 -21.59 -18.50
N ALA A 236 14.23 -22.11 -19.73
CA ALA A 236 15.36 -21.76 -20.59
C ALA A 236 15.37 -20.27 -20.96
N LEU A 237 14.21 -19.68 -21.30
CA LEU A 237 14.08 -18.24 -21.55
C LEU A 237 14.44 -17.43 -20.30
N LEU A 238 13.91 -17.78 -19.14
CA LEU A 238 14.19 -17.08 -17.88
C LEU A 238 15.67 -17.15 -17.51
N ARG A 239 16.36 -18.27 -17.75
CA ARG A 239 17.83 -18.36 -17.56
C ARG A 239 18.61 -17.45 -18.50
N ALA A 240 18.14 -17.27 -19.74
CA ALA A 240 18.78 -16.36 -20.69
C ALA A 240 18.63 -14.89 -20.26
N LEU A 241 17.51 -14.56 -19.60
CA LEU A 241 17.23 -13.21 -19.09
C LEU A 241 17.86 -12.93 -17.71
N CYS A 242 18.01 -13.97 -16.88
CA CYS A 242 18.43 -13.87 -15.49
C CYS A 242 19.68 -14.72 -15.21
N PRO A 243 20.86 -14.09 -15.05
CA PRO A 243 22.11 -14.76 -14.74
C PRO A 243 22.07 -15.57 -13.44
N SER A 244 22.88 -16.63 -13.36
CA SER A 244 22.97 -17.51 -12.19
C SER A 244 23.55 -16.83 -10.94
N ASN A 245 24.26 -15.71 -11.09
CA ASN A 245 24.78 -14.88 -9.99
C ASN A 245 23.82 -13.74 -9.57
N THR A 246 22.54 -13.79 -9.96
CA THR A 246 21.53 -12.81 -9.54
C THR A 246 21.46 -12.73 -8.01
N THR A 247 21.50 -11.51 -7.46
CA THR A 247 21.31 -11.21 -6.04
C THR A 247 20.18 -10.18 -5.86
N GLN A 248 19.86 -9.81 -4.63
CA GLN A 248 18.89 -8.75 -4.34
C GLN A 248 19.29 -7.39 -4.95
N ALA A 249 20.59 -7.13 -5.11
CA ALA A 249 21.10 -5.89 -5.69
C ALA A 249 21.12 -5.90 -7.23
N THR A 250 20.84 -7.04 -7.88
CA THR A 250 20.89 -7.17 -9.35
C THR A 250 19.72 -6.42 -10.00
N PRO A 251 19.96 -5.33 -10.78
CA PRO A 251 18.89 -4.48 -11.30
C PRO A 251 18.31 -5.00 -12.63
N ILE A 252 18.11 -6.31 -12.74
CA ILE A 252 17.57 -6.95 -13.95
C ILE A 252 16.13 -7.34 -13.70
N THR A 253 15.24 -6.90 -14.60
CA THR A 253 13.81 -7.21 -14.54
C THR A 253 13.32 -7.83 -15.84
N THR A 254 12.33 -8.72 -15.74
CA THR A 254 11.58 -9.25 -16.87
C THR A 254 10.08 -9.02 -16.68
N ALA A 255 9.31 -9.08 -17.77
CA ALA A 255 7.85 -9.06 -17.71
C ALA A 255 7.30 -10.26 -16.92
N MET A 256 6.26 -10.02 -16.12
CA MET A 256 5.55 -11.09 -15.41
C MET A 256 4.64 -11.89 -16.36
N ASP A 257 4.00 -11.20 -17.30
CA ASP A 257 3.33 -11.77 -18.45
C ASP A 257 4.17 -11.56 -19.72
N PRO A 258 4.75 -12.61 -20.32
CA PRO A 258 5.55 -12.48 -21.54
C PRO A 258 4.73 -12.24 -22.82
N GLY A 259 3.40 -12.39 -22.78
CA GLY A 259 2.50 -12.17 -23.93
C GLY A 259 1.98 -10.74 -24.00
N THR A 260 1.41 -10.22 -22.91
CA THR A 260 0.73 -8.92 -22.87
C THR A 260 1.17 -8.04 -21.68
N PRO A 261 2.48 -7.75 -21.53
CA PRO A 261 3.08 -7.20 -20.29
C PRO A 261 2.55 -5.84 -19.80
N ASN A 262 1.81 -5.12 -20.65
CA ASN A 262 1.27 -3.79 -20.35
C ASN A 262 -0.27 -3.73 -20.44
N VAL A 263 -0.95 -4.87 -20.64
CA VAL A 263 -2.41 -4.94 -20.76
C VAL A 263 -2.97 -5.72 -19.58
N LEU A 264 -3.89 -5.09 -18.84
CA LEU A 264 -4.58 -5.75 -17.73
C LEU A 264 -5.74 -6.60 -18.28
N ASP A 265 -5.39 -7.82 -18.68
CA ASP A 265 -6.26 -8.84 -19.29
C ASP A 265 -6.17 -10.19 -18.52
N ASN A 266 -6.83 -11.24 -19.01
CA ASN A 266 -6.79 -12.55 -18.38
C ASN A 266 -5.65 -13.47 -18.89
N ASN A 267 -4.66 -12.93 -19.60
CA ASN A 267 -3.59 -13.76 -20.17
C ASN A 267 -2.73 -14.43 -19.09
N TYR A 268 -2.55 -13.79 -17.93
CA TYR A 268 -2.01 -14.42 -16.72
C TYR A 268 -2.61 -15.81 -16.46
N TYR A 269 -3.94 -15.94 -16.47
CA TYR A 269 -4.60 -17.22 -16.21
C TYR A 269 -4.45 -18.22 -17.35
N LYS A 270 -4.31 -17.76 -18.61
CA LYS A 270 -4.05 -18.61 -19.78
C LYS A 270 -2.63 -19.19 -19.76
N LEU A 271 -1.69 -18.48 -19.12
CA LEU A 271 -0.29 -18.90 -18.99
C LEU A 271 -0.09 -19.97 -17.92
N LEU A 272 -0.86 -19.94 -16.82
CA LEU A 272 -0.63 -20.86 -15.71
C LEU A 272 -0.68 -22.34 -16.14
N PRO A 273 -1.72 -22.85 -16.85
CA PRO A 273 -1.80 -24.26 -17.23
C PRO A 273 -0.65 -24.71 -18.14
N ARG A 274 0.01 -23.77 -18.81
CA ARG A 274 1.18 -24.01 -19.67
C ARG A 274 2.51 -24.01 -18.90
N GLY A 275 2.45 -23.91 -17.56
CA GLY A 275 3.64 -23.79 -16.71
C GLY A 275 4.38 -22.48 -16.93
N MET A 276 3.67 -21.41 -17.28
CA MET A 276 4.25 -20.09 -17.57
C MET A 276 3.95 -19.02 -16.50
N GLY A 277 3.56 -19.43 -15.29
CA GLY A 277 3.54 -18.54 -14.12
C GLY A 277 4.97 -18.21 -13.68
N LEU A 278 5.29 -16.93 -13.50
CA LEU A 278 6.65 -16.47 -13.21
C LEU A 278 7.11 -16.87 -11.80
N PHE A 279 6.25 -16.66 -10.80
CA PHE A 279 6.57 -16.95 -9.41
C PHE A 279 6.18 -18.37 -9.02
N PHE A 280 6.82 -18.89 -7.97
CA PHE A 280 6.40 -20.16 -7.39
C PHE A 280 4.97 -20.07 -6.86
N SER A 281 4.61 -18.92 -6.27
CA SER A 281 3.25 -18.60 -5.81
C SER A 281 2.23 -18.65 -6.95
N ASP A 282 2.56 -18.20 -8.17
CA ASP A 282 1.66 -18.30 -9.33
C ASP A 282 1.36 -19.76 -9.68
N ASN A 283 2.38 -20.61 -9.62
CA ASN A 283 2.22 -22.04 -9.88
C ASN A 283 1.34 -22.73 -8.82
N GLN A 284 1.30 -22.21 -7.60
CA GLN A 284 0.46 -22.79 -6.53
C GLN A 284 -1.03 -22.72 -6.85
N LEU A 285 -1.46 -21.74 -7.66
CA LEU A 285 -2.87 -21.60 -8.08
C LEU A 285 -3.35 -22.79 -8.92
N ARG A 286 -2.45 -23.64 -9.41
CA ARG A 286 -2.80 -24.89 -10.11
C ARG A 286 -2.72 -26.14 -9.25
N VAL A 287 -2.05 -26.06 -8.11
CA VAL A 287 -1.80 -27.22 -7.24
C VAL A 287 -3.00 -27.45 -6.31
N ASP A 288 -3.62 -26.39 -5.78
CA ASP A 288 -4.87 -26.50 -5.03
C ASP A 288 -6.07 -26.65 -6.01
N PRO A 289 -6.89 -27.71 -5.91
CA PRO A 289 -7.99 -27.94 -6.84
C PRO A 289 -9.04 -26.83 -6.89
N ARG A 290 -9.28 -26.12 -5.77
CA ARG A 290 -10.25 -25.02 -5.72
C ARG A 290 -9.71 -23.80 -6.47
N MET A 291 -8.41 -23.50 -6.29
CA MET A 291 -7.75 -22.45 -7.05
C MET A 291 -7.69 -22.78 -8.54
N ALA A 292 -7.37 -24.04 -8.88
CA ALA A 292 -7.27 -24.48 -10.27
C ALA A 292 -8.60 -24.32 -11.04
N ALA A 293 -9.73 -24.58 -10.37
CA ALA A 293 -11.06 -24.35 -10.94
C ALA A 293 -11.31 -22.85 -11.25
N LEU A 294 -10.91 -21.96 -10.34
CA LEU A 294 -10.99 -20.51 -10.52
C LEU A 294 -10.05 -20.01 -11.63
N VAL A 295 -8.84 -20.55 -11.72
CA VAL A 295 -7.93 -20.26 -12.84
C VAL A 295 -8.58 -20.63 -14.18
N GLY A 296 -9.23 -21.78 -14.25
CA GLY A 296 -9.96 -22.22 -15.44
C GLY A 296 -11.10 -21.27 -15.83
N SER A 297 -11.90 -20.81 -14.87
CA SER A 297 -13.01 -19.89 -15.14
C SER A 297 -12.53 -18.51 -15.61
N PHE A 298 -11.47 -17.97 -14.99
CA PHE A 298 -10.90 -16.68 -15.37
C PHE A 298 -10.15 -16.73 -16.70
N ALA A 299 -9.47 -17.85 -17.02
CA ALA A 299 -8.87 -18.04 -18.35
C ALA A 299 -9.92 -18.10 -19.47
N ALA A 300 -11.09 -18.70 -19.20
CA ALA A 300 -12.17 -18.85 -20.17
C ALA A 300 -13.01 -17.58 -20.36
N ASN A 301 -13.12 -16.73 -19.33
CA ASN A 301 -13.99 -15.55 -19.35
C ASN A 301 -13.29 -14.33 -18.75
N GLU A 302 -12.76 -13.46 -19.62
CA GLU A 302 -12.08 -12.24 -19.22
C GLU A 302 -13.02 -11.23 -18.56
N THR A 303 -14.26 -11.10 -19.05
CA THR A 303 -15.26 -10.19 -18.47
C THR A 303 -15.55 -10.56 -17.02
N LEU A 304 -15.78 -11.85 -16.75
CA LEU A 304 -15.97 -12.37 -15.39
C LEU A 304 -14.79 -12.03 -14.49
N TRP A 305 -13.56 -12.27 -14.97
CA TRP A 305 -12.38 -11.94 -14.19
C TRP A 305 -12.29 -10.43 -13.91
N LYS A 306 -12.48 -9.56 -14.91
CA LYS A 306 -12.42 -8.10 -14.75
C LYS A 306 -13.45 -7.57 -13.75
N GLU A 307 -14.68 -8.08 -13.80
CA GLU A 307 -15.74 -7.75 -12.82
C GLU A 307 -15.34 -8.15 -11.40
N LYS A 308 -14.85 -9.39 -11.24
CA LYS A 308 -14.37 -9.91 -9.95
C LYS A 308 -13.15 -9.14 -9.46
N PHE A 309 -12.24 -8.77 -10.35
CA PHE A 309 -11.03 -8.01 -10.03
C PHE A 309 -11.37 -6.63 -9.51
N ALA A 310 -12.29 -5.91 -10.16
CA ALA A 310 -12.79 -4.63 -9.66
C ALA A 310 -13.43 -4.77 -8.26
N ALA A 311 -14.27 -5.78 -8.05
CA ALA A 311 -14.90 -6.03 -6.75
C ALA A 311 -13.86 -6.37 -5.65
N ALA A 312 -12.86 -7.20 -5.98
CA ALA A 312 -11.79 -7.59 -5.07
C ALA A 312 -10.88 -6.40 -4.74
N MET A 313 -10.58 -5.52 -5.69
CA MET A 313 -9.84 -4.27 -5.44
C MET A 313 -10.61 -3.34 -4.49
N VAL A 314 -11.92 -3.17 -4.67
CA VAL A 314 -12.76 -2.40 -3.74
C VAL A 314 -12.77 -3.03 -2.34
N LYS A 315 -12.83 -4.37 -2.26
CA LYS A 315 -12.79 -5.11 -0.99
C LYS A 315 -11.44 -4.96 -0.30
N MET A 316 -10.34 -5.14 -1.02
CA MET A 316 -8.97 -4.93 -0.54
C MET A 316 -8.79 -3.50 -0.02
N GLY A 317 -9.30 -2.50 -0.75
CA GLY A 317 -9.26 -1.11 -0.33
C GLY A 317 -9.95 -0.81 1.02
N ARG A 318 -10.75 -1.73 1.58
CA ARG A 318 -11.45 -1.55 2.86
C ARG A 318 -10.73 -2.20 4.05
N ILE A 319 -9.56 -2.81 3.83
CA ILE A 319 -8.82 -3.51 4.88
C ILE A 319 -8.37 -2.50 5.94
N GLN A 320 -8.87 -2.69 7.17
CA GLN A 320 -8.40 -2.04 8.41
C GLN A 320 -8.22 -0.52 8.32
N VAL A 321 -9.08 0.15 7.55
CA VAL A 321 -8.95 1.59 7.28
C VAL A 321 -9.16 2.46 8.51
N GLN A 322 -8.38 3.53 8.62
CA GLN A 322 -8.61 4.59 9.59
C GLN A 322 -9.65 5.57 9.04
N THR A 323 -10.61 5.98 9.88
CA THR A 323 -11.72 6.86 9.48
C THR A 323 -12.05 7.87 10.59
N GLY A 324 -12.88 8.88 10.27
CA GLY A 324 -13.35 9.87 11.24
C GLY A 324 -12.20 10.75 11.75
N THR A 325 -11.83 10.61 13.01
CA THR A 325 -10.72 11.36 13.63
C THR A 325 -9.47 10.50 13.87
N CYS A 326 -9.50 9.21 13.57
CA CYS A 326 -8.34 8.32 13.69
C CYS A 326 -7.33 8.60 12.57
N GLY A 327 -6.07 8.82 12.89
CA GLY A 327 -5.05 9.21 11.89
C GLY A 327 -5.13 10.68 11.50
N GLU A 328 -4.58 11.04 10.35
CA GLU A 328 -4.53 12.43 9.86
C GLU A 328 -4.85 12.58 8.37
N VAL A 329 -4.85 13.82 7.88
CA VAL A 329 -4.68 14.10 6.46
C VAL A 329 -3.29 14.71 6.32
N ARG A 330 -2.33 13.92 5.85
CA ARG A 330 -0.95 14.38 5.69
C ARG A 330 -0.87 15.44 4.62
N LEU A 331 -0.07 16.48 4.82
CA LEU A 331 0.22 17.50 3.80
C LEU A 331 1.23 17.01 2.77
N ASN A 332 2.19 16.20 3.22
CA ASN A 332 3.19 15.53 2.41
C ASN A 332 3.11 14.03 2.70
N CYS A 333 2.92 13.21 1.68
CA CYS A 333 2.71 11.78 1.86
C CYS A 333 3.93 11.02 2.41
N SER A 334 5.12 11.63 2.38
CA SER A 334 6.34 10.99 2.86
C SER A 334 6.60 11.17 4.36
N VAL A 335 5.88 12.07 5.04
CA VAL A 335 6.13 12.40 6.46
C VAL A 335 4.83 12.63 7.22
N VAL A 336 4.80 12.31 8.51
CA VAL A 336 3.66 12.67 9.38
C VAL A 336 3.58 14.19 9.55
N ASN A 337 2.38 14.73 9.80
CA ASN A 337 2.31 16.16 10.16
C ASN A 337 2.93 16.36 11.55
N PRO A 338 3.53 17.55 11.80
CA PRO A 338 4.03 17.92 13.11
C PRO A 338 2.93 17.76 14.18
N THR A 339 3.27 17.19 15.33
CA THR A 339 2.38 17.29 16.49
C THR A 339 2.26 18.75 16.84
N SER A 340 1.04 19.30 16.86
CA SER A 340 0.80 20.63 17.41
C SER A 340 1.24 20.61 18.88
N SER A 341 2.45 21.08 19.17
CA SER A 341 2.85 21.38 20.54
C SER A 341 1.81 22.35 21.07
N SER A 342 1.23 22.02 22.23
CA SER A 342 0.43 22.90 23.06
C SER A 342 0.80 24.36 22.83
N SER A 343 -0.20 25.18 22.51
CA SER A 343 -0.14 26.63 22.59
C SER A 343 0.67 27.03 23.82
N SER A 344 1.92 27.44 23.62
CA SER A 344 2.62 28.28 24.57
C SER A 344 1.87 29.59 24.54
N SER A 345 0.89 29.71 25.43
CA SER A 345 0.41 30.99 25.92
C SER A 345 1.63 31.65 26.55
N ILE A 346 2.40 32.40 25.75
CA ILE A 346 3.30 33.40 26.29
C ILE A 346 2.34 34.47 26.83
N GLU A 347 2.05 34.37 28.12
CA GLU A 347 1.52 35.48 28.90
C GLU A 347 2.54 36.63 28.77
N LEU A 348 2.16 37.64 27.98
CA LEU A 348 2.79 38.95 28.04
C LEU A 348 2.42 39.57 29.40
N PRO A 349 3.40 39.96 30.24
CA PRO A 349 3.11 40.62 31.50
C PRO A 349 2.46 41.98 31.21
N SER A 350 1.23 42.14 31.70
CA SER A 350 0.56 43.42 31.87
C SER A 350 1.37 44.31 32.82
N SER A 351 1.78 45.50 32.37
CA SER A 351 1.85 46.71 33.21
C SER A 351 2.33 47.93 32.44
N ALA A 352 1.50 48.98 32.39
CA ALA A 352 1.83 50.41 32.45
C ALA A 352 0.56 51.24 32.11
N PRO A 353 0.38 52.45 32.68
CA PRO A 353 -0.85 52.86 33.34
C PRO A 353 -1.76 53.75 32.50
N ALA A 354 -2.96 54.01 33.03
CA ALA A 354 -3.93 54.98 32.54
C ALA A 354 -3.28 56.35 32.28
N VAL A 355 -3.58 56.93 31.11
CA VAL A 355 -3.26 58.31 30.78
C VAL A 355 -4.58 59.07 30.71
N ASP A 356 -4.63 60.11 31.52
CA ASP A 356 -5.71 61.09 31.69
C ASP A 356 -5.98 61.86 30.38
N GLU A 357 -7.25 62.13 30.11
CA GLU A 357 -7.68 63.13 29.11
C GLU A 357 -7.44 64.53 29.69
N ASP A 358 -6.61 65.36 29.05
CA ASP A 358 -6.85 66.79 28.80
C ASP A 358 -5.57 67.53 28.33
N ALA A 359 -5.60 68.04 27.10
CA ALA A 359 -4.92 69.26 26.59
C ALA A 359 -4.94 69.25 25.05
N ILE A 360 -5.90 69.92 24.39
CA ILE A 360 -5.84 71.32 23.92
C ILE A 360 -4.91 71.56 22.69
N ALA A 361 -5.59 71.82 21.56
CA ALA A 361 -5.38 72.87 20.56
C ALA A 361 -4.12 72.96 19.67
N THR A 362 -4.42 73.19 18.37
CA THR A 362 -3.74 74.07 17.40
C THR A 362 -2.31 73.73 16.97
N SER A 363 -2.14 73.20 15.76
CA SER A 363 -1.81 73.94 14.53
C SER A 363 -1.75 73.00 13.33
#